data_AF-A0A1B6ISQ5-F1
#
_entry.id   AF-A0A1B6ISQ5-F1
#
_cell.length_a   1.000
_cell.length_b   1.000
_cell.length_c   1.000
_cell.angle_alpha   90.00
_cell.angle_beta   90.00
_cell.angle_gamma   90.00
#
_symmetry.space_group_name_H-M   'P 1'
#
loop_
_entity.id
_entity.type
_entity.pdbx_description
1 polymer ?
#
loop_
_entity_poly.entity_id
_entity_poly.type
_entity_poly.pdbx_seq_one_letter_code
_entity_poly.pdbx_strand_id
1 'polypeptide(L)'
;HRQALSQQLTVCEDPALVLHLVVLLLFQAVTQTMLQASGRFVSSILQFLAPHLSQEIYDKLQKYHDSVLKLLKVGDDFEEKNQIIKVLQEDMNSVKDIALNYKKNDTVSKSS
;
A
#
# COMPACT_ATOMS: atom_id res chain seq x y z
N HIS A 1 -4.09 -9.57 -15.95
CA HIS A 1 -3.15 -8.66 -15.27
C HIS A 1 -3.57 -8.31 -13.85
N ARG A 2 -4.75 -7.71 -13.58
CA ARG A 2 -5.20 -7.45 -12.19
C ARG A 2 -5.25 -8.72 -11.32
N GLN A 3 -5.80 -9.83 -11.85
CA GLN A 3 -5.83 -11.12 -11.13
C GLN A 3 -4.43 -11.66 -10.79
N ALA A 4 -3.45 -11.49 -11.68
CA ALA A 4 -2.08 -11.93 -11.43
C ALA A 4 -1.41 -11.08 -10.33
N LEU A 5 -1.62 -9.76 -10.36
CA LEU A 5 -1.14 -8.85 -9.31
C LEU A 5 -1.81 -9.14 -7.96
N SER A 6 -3.11 -9.42 -7.96
CA SER A 6 -3.84 -9.82 -6.74
C SER A 6 -3.32 -11.13 -6.16
N GLN A 7 -3.09 -12.16 -6.99
CA GLN A 7 -2.49 -13.42 -6.54
C GLN A 7 -1.06 -13.23 -6.01
N GLN A 8 -0.27 -12.41 -6.70
CA GLN A 8 1.08 -12.07 -6.27
C GLN A 8 1.06 -11.35 -4.91
N LEU A 9 0.12 -10.43 -4.72
CA LEU A 9 -0.06 -9.72 -3.45
C LEU A 9 -0.44 -10.68 -2.31
N THR A 10 -1.26 -11.70 -2.58
CA THR A 10 -1.65 -12.68 -1.54
C THR A 10 -0.45 -13.44 -0.99
N VAL A 11 0.46 -13.89 -1.87
CA VAL A 11 1.65 -14.70 -1.51
C VAL A 11 2.87 -13.86 -1.13
N CYS A 12 2.83 -12.55 -1.32
CA CYS A 12 3.97 -11.67 -1.06
C CYS A 12 4.14 -11.40 0.44
N GLU A 13 5.33 -11.67 0.97
CA GLU A 13 5.67 -11.41 2.39
C GLU A 13 6.66 -10.27 2.56
N ASP A 14 7.15 -9.69 1.45
CA ASP A 14 8.06 -8.54 1.49
C ASP A 14 7.27 -7.24 1.69
N PRO A 15 7.47 -6.48 2.79
CA PRO A 15 6.67 -5.30 3.07
C PRO A 15 6.75 -4.21 1.99
N ALA A 16 7.93 -3.98 1.42
CA ALA A 16 8.12 -2.96 0.39
C ALA A 16 7.37 -3.34 -0.90
N LEU A 17 7.43 -4.61 -1.30
CA LEU A 17 6.73 -5.13 -2.46
C LEU A 17 5.21 -5.18 -2.25
N VAL A 18 4.75 -5.55 -1.06
CA VAL A 18 3.30 -5.51 -0.71
C VAL A 18 2.75 -4.11 -0.92
N LEU A 19 3.41 -3.08 -0.37
CA LEU A 19 2.98 -1.70 -0.52
C LEU A 19 2.99 -1.27 -2.00
N HIS A 20 4.02 -1.65 -2.74
CA HIS A 20 4.12 -1.35 -4.17
C HIS A 20 2.93 -1.94 -4.95
N LEU A 21 2.64 -3.23 -4.76
CA LEU A 21 1.53 -3.91 -5.42
C LEU A 21 0.17 -3.32 -5.03
N VAL A 22 -0.01 -2.99 -3.75
CA VAL A 22 -1.23 -2.34 -3.23
C VAL A 22 -1.49 -1.01 -3.93
N VAL A 23 -0.48 -0.15 -3.99
CA VAL A 23 -0.59 1.17 -4.61
C VAL A 23 -0.87 1.06 -6.12
N LEU A 24 -0.25 0.10 -6.81
CA LEU A 24 -0.56 -0.19 -8.21
C LEU A 24 -2.00 -0.70 -8.42
N LEU A 25 -2.47 -1.61 -7.57
CA LEU A 25 -3.84 -2.14 -7.64
C LEU A 25 -4.89 -1.06 -7.38
N LEU A 26 -4.65 -0.19 -6.39
CA LEU A 26 -5.51 0.95 -6.09
C LEU A 26 -5.52 1.96 -7.24
N PHE A 27 -4.35 2.30 -7.78
CA PHE A 27 -4.26 3.17 -8.96
C PHE A 27 -5.03 2.61 -10.14
N GLN A 28 -4.85 1.31 -10.44
CA GLN A 28 -5.58 0.65 -11.50
C GLN A 28 -7.09 0.63 -11.22
N ALA A 29 -7.51 0.46 -9.98
CA ALA A 29 -8.93 0.47 -9.63
C ALA A 29 -9.57 1.87 -9.76
N VAL A 30 -8.86 2.93 -9.38
CA VAL A 30 -9.33 4.31 -9.49
C VAL A 30 -9.37 4.78 -10.95
N THR A 31 -8.25 4.63 -11.65
CA THR A 31 -8.01 5.19 -13.00
C THR A 31 -8.42 4.27 -14.14
N GLN A 32 -8.70 2.99 -13.85
CA GLN A 32 -8.91 1.93 -14.85
C GLN A 32 -7.74 1.78 -15.85
N THR A 33 -6.56 2.32 -15.50
CA THR A 33 -5.37 2.31 -16.34
C THR A 33 -4.30 1.43 -15.70
N MET A 34 -3.59 0.64 -16.52
CA MET A 34 -2.43 -0.11 -16.04
C MET A 34 -1.23 0.83 -15.92
N LEU A 35 -0.67 0.91 -14.72
CA LEU A 35 0.55 1.65 -14.45
C LEU A 35 1.67 0.65 -14.17
N GLN A 36 2.77 0.74 -14.92
CA GLN A 36 3.99 0.03 -14.63
C GLN A 36 5.01 1.01 -14.08
N ALA A 37 5.00 1.19 -12.76
CA ALA A 37 5.91 2.07 -12.05
C ALA A 37 6.91 1.24 -11.22
N SER A 38 8.03 1.86 -10.85
CA SER A 38 8.95 1.29 -9.85
C SER A 38 8.55 1.68 -8.43
N GLY A 39 9.07 0.97 -7.44
CA GLY A 39 8.87 1.27 -6.01
C GLY A 39 9.20 2.71 -5.59
N ARG A 40 10.02 3.42 -6.38
CA ARG A 40 10.40 4.82 -6.12
C ARG A 40 9.25 5.81 -6.29
N PHE A 41 8.22 5.45 -7.06
CA PHE A 41 7.05 6.30 -7.30
C PHE A 41 5.90 6.02 -6.32
N VAL A 42 6.08 5.08 -5.38
CA VAL A 42 5.02 4.67 -4.43
C VAL A 42 4.48 5.88 -3.68
N SER A 43 5.33 6.77 -3.16
CA SER A 43 4.89 7.98 -2.45
C SER A 43 4.09 8.92 -3.35
N SER A 44 4.52 9.13 -4.60
CA SER A 44 3.83 10.00 -5.55
C SER A 44 2.48 9.43 -5.98
N ILE A 45 2.39 8.12 -6.18
CA ILE A 45 1.13 7.45 -6.53
C ILE A 45 0.20 7.45 -5.31
N LEU A 46 0.72 7.25 -4.09
CA LEU A 46 -0.07 7.32 -2.87
C LEU A 46 -0.67 8.73 -2.67
N GLN A 47 0.12 9.78 -2.91
CA GLN A 47 -0.37 11.16 -2.88
C GLN A 47 -1.42 11.44 -3.98
N PHE A 48 -1.25 10.86 -5.17
CA PHE A 48 -2.27 10.92 -6.22
C PHE A 48 -3.57 10.21 -5.80
N LEU A 49 -3.47 9.12 -5.05
CA LEU A 49 -4.63 8.36 -4.55
C LEU A 49 -5.33 9.04 -3.37
N ALA A 50 -4.67 9.92 -2.62
CA ALA A 50 -5.23 10.61 -1.46
C ALA A 50 -6.66 11.16 -1.65
N PRO A 51 -6.98 11.95 -2.71
CA PRO A 51 -8.34 12.45 -2.94
C PRO A 51 -9.37 11.38 -3.34
N HIS A 52 -8.91 10.18 -3.69
CA HIS A 52 -9.75 9.07 -4.12
C HIS A 52 -9.96 8.02 -3.04
N LEU A 53 -9.27 8.13 -1.90
CA LEU A 53 -9.37 7.18 -0.79
C LEU A 53 -10.09 7.85 0.38
N SER A 54 -10.70 7.06 1.25
CA SER A 54 -11.15 7.58 2.55
C SER A 54 -9.93 7.95 3.40
N GLN A 55 -10.08 8.92 4.29
CA GLN A 55 -9.00 9.37 5.18
C GLN A 55 -8.42 8.19 5.98
N GLU A 56 -9.28 7.30 6.48
CA GLU A 56 -8.85 6.11 7.22
C GLU A 56 -7.98 5.16 6.39
N ILE A 57 -8.37 4.92 5.13
CA ILE A 57 -7.59 4.07 4.21
C ILE A 57 -6.25 4.74 3.89
N TYR A 58 -6.29 6.03 3.57
CA TYR A 58 -5.08 6.78 3.25
C TYR A 58 -4.09 6.79 4.43
N ASP A 59 -4.56 7.06 5.64
CA ASP A 59 -3.72 7.09 6.84
C ASP A 59 -3.09 5.72 7.13
N LYS A 60 -3.83 4.62 6.94
CA LYS A 60 -3.28 3.25 7.06
C LYS A 60 -2.16 3.00 6.05
N LEU A 61 -2.38 3.34 4.78
CA LEU A 61 -1.37 3.19 3.72
C LEU A 61 -0.15 4.07 3.95
N GLN A 62 -0.36 5.31 4.41
CA GLN A 62 0.70 6.26 4.73
C GLN A 62 1.55 5.77 5.90
N LYS A 63 0.93 5.30 6.99
CA LYS A 63 1.64 4.71 8.14
C LYS A 63 2.47 3.49 7.72
N TYR A 64 1.92 2.63 6.87
CA TYR A 64 2.65 1.48 6.34
C TYR A 64 3.85 1.91 5.50
N HIS A 65 3.64 2.88 4.61
CA HIS A 65 4.69 3.47 3.79
C HIS A 65 5.83 4.05 4.63
N ASP A 66 5.51 4.81 5.67
CA ASP A 66 6.51 5.41 6.55
C ASP A 66 7.30 4.34 7.31
N SER A 67 6.64 3.25 7.71
CA SER A 67 7.29 2.09 8.33
C SER A 67 8.23 1.36 7.36
N VAL A 68 7.84 1.21 6.09
CA VAL A 68 8.71 0.66 5.03
C VAL A 68 9.92 1.57 4.80
N LEU A 69 9.72 2.89 4.72
CA LEU A 69 10.84 3.82 4.59
C LEU A 69 11.76 3.77 5.80
N LYS A 70 11.20 3.59 7.01
CA LYS A 70 11.98 3.39 8.22
C LYS A 70 12.82 2.11 8.12
N LEU A 71 12.24 1.00 7.64
CA LEU A 71 12.95 -0.27 7.40
C LEU A 71 14.10 -0.13 6.38
N LEU A 72 13.93 0.70 5.36
CA LEU A 72 14.96 0.95 4.34
C LEU A 72 16.08 1.87 4.84
N LYS A 73 15.81 2.70 5.84
CA LYS A 73 16.76 3.67 6.41
C LYS A 73 17.46 3.18 7.66
N VAL A 74 16.84 2.26 8.41
CA VAL A 74 17.47 1.64 9.58
C VAL A 74 18.69 0.86 9.07
N GLY A 75 19.88 1.29 9.52
CA GLY A 75 21.17 0.76 9.08
C GLY A 75 21.39 -0.65 9.61
N ASP A 76 22.52 -0.92 10.26
CA ASP A 76 22.80 -2.27 10.81
C ASP A 76 22.17 -2.52 12.19
N ASP A 77 21.20 -1.71 12.61
CA ASP A 77 20.43 -1.95 13.83
C ASP A 77 19.43 -3.09 13.61
N PHE A 78 19.85 -4.30 13.94
CA PHE A 78 19.04 -5.51 13.81
C PHE A 78 17.81 -5.51 14.73
N GLU A 79 17.90 -4.88 15.90
CA GLU A 79 16.81 -4.88 16.87
C GLU A 79 15.68 -3.96 16.40
N GLU A 80 16.03 -2.75 15.97
CA GLU A 80 15.08 -1.80 15.39
C GLU A 80 14.51 -2.33 14.06
N LYS A 81 15.34 -2.94 13.20
CA LYS A 81 14.86 -3.64 11.99
C LYS A 81 13.79 -4.67 12.32
N ASN A 82 14.04 -5.54 13.30
CA ASN A 82 13.12 -6.62 13.64
C ASN A 82 11.81 -6.10 14.24
N GLN A 83 11.86 -5.02 15.02
CA GLN A 83 10.66 -4.33 15.52
C GLN A 83 9.82 -3.75 14.36
N ILE A 84 10.47 -3.07 13.41
CA ILE A 84 9.79 -2.49 12.25
C ILE A 84 9.17 -3.59 11.38
N ILE A 85 9.88 -4.70 11.14
CA ILE A 85 9.37 -5.84 10.39
C ILE A 85 8.12 -6.42 11.04
N LYS A 86 8.10 -6.59 12.38
CA LYS A 86 6.91 -7.08 13.09
C LYS A 86 5.70 -6.18 12.88
N VAL A 87 5.86 -4.87 13.05
CA VAL A 87 4.79 -3.89 12.81
C VAL A 87 4.30 -3.97 11.36
N LEU A 88 5.23 -4.06 10.40
CA LEU A 88 4.90 -4.19 8.99
C LEU A 88 4.19 -5.52 8.66
N GLN A 89 4.46 -6.60 9.39
CA GLN A 89 3.77 -7.88 9.21
C GLN A 89 2.36 -7.84 9.80
N GLU A 90 2.18 -7.20 10.96
CA GLU A 90 0.88 -7.00 11.59
C GLU A 90 -0.06 -6.15 10.72
N ASP A 91 0.45 -5.03 10.20
CA ASP A 91 -0.32 -4.13 9.34
C ASP A 91 -0.47 -4.68 7.89
N MET A 92 0.32 -5.69 7.49
CA MET A 92 0.38 -6.22 6.12
C MET A 92 -0.98 -6.71 5.62
N ASN A 93 -1.66 -7.53 6.43
CA ASN A 93 -2.92 -8.14 6.03
C ASN A 93 -4.01 -7.08 5.82
N SER A 94 -4.02 -6.03 6.65
CA SER A 94 -4.96 -4.93 6.49
C SER A 94 -4.71 -4.16 5.20
N VAL A 95 -3.45 -3.88 4.87
CA VAL A 95 -3.07 -3.16 3.64
C VAL A 95 -3.38 -3.99 2.38
N LYS A 96 -3.15 -5.31 2.43
CA LYS A 96 -3.55 -6.24 1.36
C LYS A 96 -5.06 -6.24 1.16
N ASP A 97 -5.81 -6.36 2.25
CA ASP A 97 -7.27 -6.41 2.23
C ASP A 97 -7.87 -5.15 1.57
N ILE A 98 -7.35 -3.97 1.94
CA ILE A 98 -7.72 -2.69 1.32
C ILE A 98 -7.61 -2.79 -0.20
N ALA A 99 -6.47 -3.20 -0.75
CA ALA A 99 -6.27 -3.26 -2.21
C ALA A 99 -7.15 -4.31 -2.91
N LEU A 100 -7.35 -5.45 -2.27
CA LEU A 100 -8.11 -6.58 -2.84
C LEU A 100 -9.61 -6.30 -2.83
N ASN A 101 -10.12 -5.70 -1.76
CA ASN A 101 -11.54 -5.40 -1.57
C ASN A 101 -11.93 -4.00 -2.02
N TYR A 102 -10.97 -3.14 -2.41
CA TYR A 102 -11.27 -1.80 -2.87
C TYR A 102 -12.28 -1.81 -4.03
N LYS A 103 -13.46 -1.27 -3.76
CA LYS A 103 -14.50 -0.99 -4.75
C LYS A 103 -14.64 0.52 -4.86
N LYS A 104 -14.82 1.03 -6.07
CA LYS A 104 -14.93 2.48 -6.34
C LYS A 104 -16.11 3.16 -5.60
N ASN A 105 -17.03 2.40 -5.00
CA ASN A 105 -18.10 2.88 -4.13
C ASN A 105 -17.68 3.19 -2.68
N ASP A 106 -16.47 2.80 -2.25
CA ASP A 106 -15.89 3.18 -0.95
C ASP A 106 -15.36 4.63 -0.94
N THR A 107 -15.52 5.33 -2.07
CA THR A 107 -15.13 6.73 -2.20
C THR A 107 -16.13 7.61 -1.45
N VAL A 108 -15.59 8.34 -0.47
CA VAL A 108 -16.20 9.40 0.35
C VAL A 108 -17.60 9.79 -0.14
N SER A 109 -18.62 9.38 0.61
CA SER A 109 -19.90 10.09 0.63
C SER A 109 -19.58 11.53 1.04
N LYS A 110 -19.48 12.43 0.06
CA LYS A 110 -19.49 13.87 0.31
C LYS A 110 -20.90 14.20 0.83
N SER A 111 -21.11 14.07 2.13
CA SER A 111 -22.17 14.79 2.82
C SER A 111 -21.92 16.28 2.61
N SER A 112 -22.93 16.93 2.07
CA SER A 112 -22.98 18.34 1.64
C SER A 112 -22.71 19.33 2.76
#